data_AF-A0A3S5IVX8-F1
#
_entry.id   AF-A0A3S5IVX8-F1
#
_cell.length_a   1.000
_cell.length_b   1.000
_cell.length_c   1.000
_cell.angle_alpha   90.00
_cell.angle_beta   90.00
_cell.angle_gamma   90.00
#
_symmetry.space_group_name_H-M   'P 1'
#
loop_
_entity.id
_entity.type
_entity.pdbx_description
1 polymer ?
#
loop_
_entity_poly.entity_id
_entity_poly.type
_entity_poly.pdbx_seq_one_letter_code
_entity_poly.pdbx_strand_id
1 'polypeptide(L)' 'MMSLASYLTLRSEYEDIVHDYKVPEEIKVGLEESFKWFDKYGYKSNSLRSNFSRAKDICRLLLGELNVKETTKGQRLGTS' A
#
# COMPACT_ATOMS: atom_id res chain seq x y z
N MET A 1 -8.12 -7.40 10.63
CA MET A 1 -8.64 -6.07 10.31
C MET A 1 -7.95 -5.08 11.22
N MET A 2 -7.19 -4.20 10.61
CA MET A 2 -6.33 -3.23 11.28
C MET A 2 -7.12 -1.99 11.70
N SER A 3 -6.69 -1.31 12.77
CA SER A 3 -7.33 -0.06 13.19
C SER A 3 -7.11 1.05 12.15
N LEU A 4 -8.03 2.02 12.08
CA LEU A 4 -7.88 3.18 11.19
C LEU A 4 -6.58 3.95 11.48
N ALA A 5 -6.26 4.16 12.76
CA ALA A 5 -5.04 4.84 13.16
C ALA A 5 -3.79 4.09 12.65
N SER A 6 -3.73 2.77 12.86
CA SER A 6 -2.63 1.93 12.38
C SER A 6 -2.51 1.95 10.86
N TYR A 7 -3.63 1.97 10.13
CA TYR A 7 -3.65 2.11 8.66
C TYR A 7 -3.06 3.44 8.22
N LEU A 8 -3.49 4.54 8.83
CA LEU A 8 -2.99 5.87 8.47
C LEU A 8 -1.50 6.02 8.82
N THR A 9 -1.06 5.51 9.97
CA THR A 9 0.37 5.52 10.34
C THR A 9 1.22 4.77 9.33
N LEU A 10 0.82 3.56 8.95
CA LEU A 10 1.56 2.76 7.97
C LEU A 10 1.55 3.40 6.59
N ARG A 11 0.43 3.99 6.17
CA ARG A 11 0.35 4.73 4.92
C ARG A 11 1.32 5.91 4.92
N SER A 12 1.33 6.74 5.96
CA SER A 12 2.26 7.87 6.04
C SER A 12 3.72 7.43 6.01
N GLU A 13 4.07 6.36 6.75
CA GLU A 13 5.43 5.80 6.71
C GLU A 13 5.82 5.32 5.30
N TYR A 14 4.89 4.68 4.57
CA TYR A 14 5.12 4.31 3.18
C TYR A 14 5.37 5.55 2.31
N GLU A 15 4.50 6.56 2.41
CA GLU A 15 4.60 7.81 1.63
C GLU A 15 5.94 8.51 1.86
N ASP A 16 6.38 8.61 3.11
CA ASP A 16 7.68 9.17 3.50
C ASP A 16 8.85 8.40 2.86
N ILE A 17 8.79 7.06 2.87
CA ILE A 17 9.84 6.23 2.28
C ILE A 17 9.89 6.39 0.75
N VAL A 18 8.73 6.30 0.08
CA VAL A 18 8.69 6.31 -1.39
C VAL A 18 8.79 7.70 -1.99
N HIS A 19 8.64 8.76 -1.19
CA HIS A 19 8.83 10.13 -1.62
C HIS A 19 10.16 10.34 -2.39
N ASP A 20 11.22 9.73 -1.88
CA ASP A 20 12.58 9.85 -2.43
C ASP A 20 12.91 8.83 -3.51
N TYR A 21 11.98 7.91 -3.82
CA TYR A 21 12.19 6.85 -4.79
C TYR A 21 11.99 7.33 -6.23
N LYS A 22 12.62 6.63 -7.17
CA LYS A 22 12.40 6.86 -8.61
C LYS A 22 11.14 6.14 -9.05
N VAL A 23 9.98 6.69 -8.68
CA VAL A 23 8.64 6.20 -9.02
C VAL A 23 7.78 7.36 -9.55
N PRO A 24 6.71 7.09 -10.32
CA PRO A 24 5.78 8.13 -10.75
C PRO A 24 5.14 8.86 -9.56
N GLU A 25 4.82 10.14 -9.72
CA GLU A 25 4.34 10.98 -8.62
C GLU A 25 2.99 10.48 -8.08
N GLU A 26 2.14 9.97 -8.96
CA GLU A 26 0.87 9.33 -8.63
C GLU A 26 1.02 8.08 -7.73
N ILE A 27 2.19 7.45 -7.70
CA ILE A 27 2.50 6.29 -6.86
C ILE A 27 2.97 6.71 -5.46
N LYS A 28 3.30 7.99 -5.25
CA LYS A 28 3.74 8.48 -3.94
C LYS A 28 2.58 8.86 -3.02
N VAL A 29 1.35 8.92 -3.53
CA VAL A 29 0.16 9.43 -2.81
C VAL A 29 -0.49 8.38 -1.88
N GLY A 30 0.09 7.17 -1.76
CA GLY A 30 -0.36 6.15 -0.81
C GLY A 30 -1.81 5.67 -1.03
N LEU A 31 -2.25 5.59 -2.28
CA LEU A 31 -3.54 5.00 -2.66
C LEU A 31 -3.40 3.51 -3.00
N GLU A 32 -4.52 2.82 -3.21
CA GLU A 32 -4.52 1.40 -3.55
C GLU A 32 -3.70 1.11 -4.82
N GLU A 33 -3.88 1.92 -5.86
CA GLU A 33 -3.12 1.83 -7.10
C GLU A 33 -1.63 2.04 -6.87
N SER A 34 -1.27 2.94 -5.96
CA SER A 34 0.11 3.19 -5.54
C SER A 34 0.74 1.90 -4.98
N PHE A 35 0.05 1.22 -4.07
CA PHE A 35 0.53 -0.02 -3.48
C PHE A 35 0.62 -1.15 -4.51
N LYS A 36 -0.41 -1.33 -5.35
CA LYS A 36 -0.42 -2.33 -6.42
C LYS A 36 0.75 -2.16 -7.39
N TRP A 37 1.03 -0.92 -7.78
CA TRP A 37 2.16 -0.60 -8.65
C TRP A 37 3.49 -0.85 -7.95
N PHE A 38 3.64 -0.39 -6.70
CA PHE A 38 4.89 -0.51 -5.96
C PHE A 38 5.28 -1.96 -5.67
N ASP A 39 4.34 -2.82 -5.27
CA ASP A 39 4.62 -4.25 -5.06
C ASP A 39 5.08 -4.93 -6.37
N LYS A 40 4.51 -4.54 -7.51
CA LYS A 40 4.84 -5.11 -8.83
C LYS A 40 6.10 -4.55 -9.47
N TYR A 41 6.38 -3.26 -9.34
CA TYR A 41 7.39 -2.55 -10.12
C TYR A 41 8.43 -1.80 -9.28
N GLY A 42 8.18 -1.58 -7.99
CA GLY A 42 9.02 -0.77 -7.10
C GLY A 42 10.44 -1.32 -6.92
N TYR A 43 10.64 -2.63 -7.10
CA TYR A 43 11.92 -3.33 -6.88
C TYR A 43 13.04 -2.97 -7.85
N LYS A 44 12.75 -2.33 -8.99
CA LYS A 44 13.74 -2.10 -10.05
C LYS A 44 14.93 -1.26 -9.58
N SER A 45 14.78 0.06 -9.53
CA SER A 45 15.88 0.98 -9.19
C SER A 45 15.98 1.27 -7.69
N ASN A 46 15.04 0.77 -6.88
CA ASN A 46 14.94 1.12 -5.46
C ASN A 46 15.30 -0.04 -4.52
N SER A 47 15.49 -1.27 -5.01
CA SER A 47 15.74 -2.45 -4.16
C SER A 47 17.02 -2.39 -3.32
N LEU A 48 18.01 -1.59 -3.73
CA LEU A 48 19.26 -1.38 -3.00
C LEU A 48 19.14 -0.34 -1.89
N ARG A 49 18.00 0.36 -1.77
CA ARG A 49 17.81 1.34 -0.69
C ARG A 49 17.48 0.62 0.61
N SER A 50 18.06 1.10 1.71
CA SER A 50 17.96 0.47 3.04
C SER A 50 16.51 0.33 3.55
N ASN A 51 15.65 1.27 3.18
CA ASN A 51 14.23 1.31 3.54
C ASN A 51 13.31 0.60 2.52
N PHE A 52 13.86 -0.02 1.47
CA PHE A 52 13.04 -0.68 0.45
C PHE A 52 12.26 -1.86 1.00
N SER A 53 12.90 -2.72 1.80
CA SER A 53 12.22 -3.86 2.43
C SER A 53 11.04 -3.37 3.28
N ARG A 54 11.24 -2.30 4.05
CA ARG A 54 10.21 -1.73 4.91
C ARG A 54 9.02 -1.21 4.10
N ALA A 55 9.26 -0.43 3.05
CA ALA A 55 8.17 0.03 2.18
C ALA A 55 7.41 -1.15 1.55
N LYS A 56 8.11 -2.22 1.16
CA LYS A 56 7.48 -3.40 0.56
C LYS A 56 6.62 -4.16 1.57
N ASP A 57 7.06 -4.28 2.80
CA ASP A 57 6.29 -4.93 3.87
C ASP A 57 5.04 -4.13 4.21
N ILE A 58 5.18 -2.81 4.38
CA ILE A 58 4.05 -1.89 4.60
C ILE A 58 3.03 -2.01 3.46
N CYS A 59 3.50 -1.94 2.21
CA CYS A 59 2.67 -2.04 1.02
C CYS A 59 1.82 -3.33 1.01
N ARG A 60 2.41 -4.47 1.37
CA ARG A 60 1.70 -5.76 1.44
C ARG A 60 0.68 -5.82 2.56
N LEU A 61 0.98 -5.23 3.72
CA LEU A 61 0.03 -5.12 4.83
C LEU A 61 -1.20 -4.29 4.43
N LEU A 62 -0.98 -3.13 3.79
CA LEU A 62 -2.04 -2.25 3.34
C LEU A 62 -2.91 -2.91 2.26
N LEU A 63 -2.29 -3.59 1.28
CA LEU A 63 -3.02 -4.37 0.27
C LEU A 63 -3.85 -5.50 0.89
N GLY A 64 -3.30 -6.21 1.89
CA GLY A 64 -4.03 -7.25 2.62
C GLY A 64 -5.30 -6.72 3.27
N GLU A 65 -5.23 -5.55 3.92
CA GLU A 65 -6.39 -4.92 4.54
C GLU A 65 -7.44 -4.43 3.54
N LEU A 66 -7.03 -3.98 2.35
CA LEU A 66 -7.94 -3.58 1.28
C LEU A 66 -8.68 -4.79 0.67
N ASN A 67 -7.96 -5.88 0.40
CA ASN A 67 -8.54 -7.10 -0.17
C ASN A 67 -9.61 -7.72 0.75
N VAL A 68 -9.40 -7.68 2.08
CA VAL A 68 -10.39 -8.16 3.07
C VAL A 68 -11.69 -7.34 3.01
N LYS A 69 -11.61 -6.04 2.70
CA LYS A 69 -12.79 -5.18 2.56
C LYS A 69 -13.60 -5.51 1.31
N GLU A 70 -12.97 -5.90 0.21
CA GLU A 70 -13.67 -6.31 -1.02
C GLU A 70 -14.51 -7.58 -0.80
N THR A 71 -13.96 -8.57 -0.09
CA THR A 71 -14.69 -9.80 0.23
C THR A 71 -15.91 -9.54 1.13
N THR A 72 -15.82 -8.54 2.01
CA THR A 72 -16.91 -8.18 2.94
C THR A 72 -18.00 -7.31 2.28
N LYS A 73 -17.64 -6.45 1.31
CA LYS A 73 -18.61 -5.65 0.54
C LYS A 73 -19.47 -6.50 -0.40
N GLY A 74 -18.91 -7.57 -0.98
CA GLY A 74 -19.65 -8.49 -1.84
C GLY A 74 -20.82 -9.21 -1.14
N GLN A 75 -20.78 -9.37 0.18
CA GLN A 75 -21.85 -10.01 0.95
C GLN A 75 -22.98 -9.07 1.40
N ARG A 76 -22.86 -7.75 1.19
CA ARG A 76 -23.87 -6.75 1.64
C ARG A 76 -24.78 -6.22 0.54
N LEU A 77 -24.68 -6.71 -0.69
CA LEU A 77 -25.50 -6.28 -1.84
C LEU A 77 -26.41 -7.39 -2.39
N GLY A 78 -26.71 -8.40 -1.57
CA GLY A 78 -27.63 -9.48 -1.91
C GLY A 78 -28.66 -9.70 -0.82
N THR A 79 -29.57 -8.74 -0.63
CA THR A 79 -30.96 -8.94 -0.17
C THR A 79 -31.65 -7.58 -0.08
N SER A 80 -32.51 -7.30 -1.07
CA SER A 80 -33.92 -6.90 -0.94
C SER A 80 -34.40 -6.30 -2.25
#